data_AF-A0A1G6QLD6-F1
#
_entry.id   AF-A0A1G6QLD6-F1
#
_cell.length_a   1.000
_cell.length_b   1.000
_cell.length_c   1.000
_cell.angle_alpha   90.00
_cell.angle_beta   90.00
_cell.angle_gamma   90.00
#
_symmetry.space_group_name_H-M   'P 1'
#
loop_
_entity.id
_entity.type
_entity.pdbx_description
1 polymer ?
#
loop_
_entity_poly.entity_id
_entity_poly.type
_entity_poly.pdbx_seq_one_letter_code
_entity_poly.pdbx_strand_id
1 'polypeptide(L)'
;MAFSSDAPATTWADPVNPFVGIQAAVTRKAYDGTDIGGGQAVDVATAITLYTRAAQQITGIPAVGQLAPGYHGDFIVLDQDIFEVEKEKIHQIRVEETYMGGLQVYQRGVEVKK
;
A
#
# COMPACT_ATOMS: atom_id res chain seq x y z
N MET A 1 10.05 -11.94 -4.35
CA MET A 1 8.58 -11.89 -4.52
C MET A 1 8.12 -10.48 -4.16
N ALA A 2 7.11 -9.95 -4.84
CA ALA A 2 6.50 -8.66 -4.53
C ALA A 2 5.01 -8.71 -4.88
N PHE A 3 4.25 -7.75 -4.35
CA PHE A 3 2.87 -7.52 -4.77
C PHE A 3 2.78 -6.36 -5.77
N SER A 4 1.73 -6.40 -6.58
CA SER A 4 1.36 -5.35 -7.53
C SER A 4 -0.17 -5.24 -7.57
N SER A 5 -0.69 -4.14 -8.13
CA SER A 5 -2.14 -3.95 -8.29
C SER A 5 -2.70 -4.57 -9.57
N ASP A 6 -1.83 -4.84 -10.55
CA ASP A 6 -2.21 -5.22 -11.93
C ASP A 6 -3.16 -4.19 -12.59
N ALA A 7 -3.06 -2.92 -12.21
CA ALA A 7 -3.87 -1.85 -12.78
C ALA A 7 -3.54 -1.63 -14.27
N PRO A 8 -4.52 -1.40 -15.15
CA PRO A 8 -5.95 -1.22 -14.87
C PRO A 8 -6.79 -2.53 -15.01
N ALA A 9 -6.16 -3.70 -15.10
CA ALA A 9 -6.82 -4.96 -15.46
C ALA A 9 -7.69 -5.59 -14.36
N THR A 10 -7.96 -4.86 -13.27
CA THR A 10 -8.80 -5.30 -12.16
C THR A 10 -10.19 -4.68 -12.24
N THR A 11 -11.19 -5.36 -11.67
CA THR A 11 -12.60 -4.91 -11.67
C THR A 11 -12.92 -3.88 -10.58
N TRP A 12 -11.91 -3.44 -9.82
CA TRP A 12 -12.10 -2.47 -8.74
C TRP A 12 -12.38 -1.07 -9.31
N ALA A 13 -13.21 -0.31 -8.59
CA ALA A 13 -13.52 1.08 -8.97
C ALA A 13 -12.27 1.98 -8.98
N ASP A 14 -11.32 1.70 -8.08
CA ASP A 14 -10.00 2.30 -8.06
C ASP A 14 -8.95 1.18 -8.16
N PRO A 15 -8.54 0.79 -9.39
CA PRO A 15 -7.64 -0.34 -9.59
C PRO A 15 -6.21 -0.03 -9.14
N VAL A 16 -5.86 1.23 -8.87
CA VAL A 16 -4.51 1.61 -8.43
C VAL A 16 -4.36 1.65 -6.90
N ASN A 17 -5.45 1.49 -6.14
CA ASN A 17 -5.42 1.54 -4.68
C ASN A 17 -4.72 0.31 -4.07
N PRO A 18 -3.54 0.47 -3.44
CA PRO A 18 -2.79 -0.65 -2.86
C PRO A 18 -3.48 -1.26 -1.63
N PHE A 19 -4.31 -0.50 -0.91
CA PHE A 19 -4.95 -0.98 0.32
C PHE A 19 -5.97 -2.09 0.05
N VAL A 20 -6.60 -2.10 -1.13
CA VAL A 20 -7.47 -3.21 -1.57
C VAL A 20 -6.65 -4.49 -1.73
N GLY A 21 -5.48 -4.40 -2.35
CA GLY A 21 -4.55 -5.52 -2.51
C GLY A 21 -4.00 -6.02 -1.18
N ILE A 22 -3.62 -5.10 -0.28
CA ILE A 22 -3.15 -5.44 1.08
C ILE A 22 -4.27 -6.15 1.85
N GLN A 23 -5.50 -5.64 1.82
CA GLN A 23 -6.65 -6.30 2.45
C GLN A 23 -6.85 -7.72 1.93
N ALA A 24 -6.83 -7.91 0.61
CA ALA A 24 -6.96 -9.22 -0.01
C ALA A 24 -5.82 -10.17 0.40
N ALA A 25 -4.59 -9.65 0.56
CA ALA A 25 -3.44 -10.44 1.01
C ALA A 25 -3.58 -10.94 2.46
N VAL A 26 -4.10 -10.11 3.36
CA VAL A 26 -4.18 -10.43 4.80
C VAL A 26 -5.48 -11.12 5.22
N THR A 27 -6.55 -11.00 4.42
CA THR A 27 -7.84 -11.66 4.66
C THR A 27 -8.04 -12.90 3.79
N ARG A 28 -7.45 -12.91 2.58
CA ARG A 28 -7.68 -13.92 1.54
C ARG A 28 -9.18 -14.12 1.26
N LYS A 29 -9.92 -13.02 1.17
CA LYS A 29 -11.33 -13.01 0.78
C LYS A 29 -11.52 -12.28 -0.55
N ALA A 30 -12.36 -12.83 -1.41
CA ALA A 30 -12.84 -12.15 -2.61
C ALA A 30 -13.88 -11.06 -2.24
N TYR A 31 -14.29 -10.28 -3.24
CA TYR A 31 -15.24 -9.16 -3.06
C TYR A 31 -16.61 -9.60 -2.50
N ASP A 32 -17.00 -10.86 -2.73
CA ASP A 32 -18.25 -11.47 -2.26
C ASP A 32 -18.08 -12.25 -0.94
N GLY A 33 -16.89 -12.19 -0.33
CA GLY A 33 -16.57 -12.89 0.91
C GLY A 33 -16.07 -14.33 0.72
N THR A 34 -15.99 -14.83 -0.51
CA THR A 34 -15.46 -16.18 -0.80
C THR A 34 -14.02 -16.32 -0.30
N ASP A 35 -13.73 -17.41 0.41
CA ASP A 35 -12.37 -17.76 0.82
C ASP A 35 -11.54 -18.15 -0.41
N ILE A 36 -10.47 -17.39 -0.66
CA ILE A 36 -9.51 -17.61 -1.75
C ILE A 36 -8.17 -18.12 -1.23
N GLY A 37 -8.18 -18.80 -0.08
CA GLY A 37 -7.03 -19.46 0.53
C GLY A 37 -6.58 -18.80 1.83
N GLY A 38 -7.44 -18.75 2.83
CA GLY A 38 -7.19 -18.20 4.17
C GLY A 38 -5.93 -18.75 4.85
N GLY A 39 -5.61 -20.02 4.61
CA GLY A 39 -4.37 -20.64 5.10
C GLY A 39 -3.06 -20.11 4.48
N GLN A 40 -3.15 -19.21 3.50
CA GLN A 40 -2.02 -18.51 2.87
C GLN A 40 -2.08 -17.00 3.12
N ALA A 41 -2.91 -16.56 4.06
CA ALA A 41 -2.93 -15.16 4.48
C ALA A 41 -1.59 -14.77 5.09
N VAL A 42 -1.10 -13.59 4.74
CA VAL A 42 0.08 -12.98 5.35
C VAL A 42 -0.32 -11.97 6.41
N ASP A 43 0.60 -11.59 7.29
CA ASP A 43 0.39 -10.44 8.17
C ASP A 43 0.55 -9.11 7.40
N VAL A 44 0.08 -8.02 8.03
CA VAL A 44 0.09 -6.67 7.45
C VAL A 44 1.53 -6.21 7.16
N ALA A 45 2.47 -6.48 8.07
CA ALA A 45 3.87 -6.09 7.91
C ALA A 45 4.53 -6.76 6.69
N THR A 46 4.21 -8.03 6.46
CA THR A 46 4.63 -8.80 5.30
C THR A 46 4.03 -8.23 4.02
N ALA A 47 2.72 -7.93 4.02
CA ALA A 47 2.07 -7.31 2.87
C ALA A 47 2.69 -5.93 2.51
N ILE A 48 2.95 -5.08 3.51
CA ILE A 48 3.63 -3.79 3.32
C ILE A 48 5.04 -4.00 2.77
N THR A 49 5.80 -4.95 3.31
CA THR A 49 7.14 -5.30 2.82
C THR A 49 7.12 -5.72 1.35
N LEU A 50 6.10 -6.48 0.95
CA LEU A 50 5.92 -6.95 -0.43
C LEU A 50 5.57 -5.82 -1.42
N TYR A 51 4.90 -4.76 -0.95
CA TYR A 51 4.62 -3.56 -1.75
C TYR A 51 5.75 -2.51 -1.75
N THR A 52 6.69 -2.59 -0.80
CA THR A 52 7.71 -1.55 -0.59
C THR A 52 9.12 -2.11 -0.86
N ARG A 53 9.81 -2.57 0.19
CA ARG A 53 11.19 -3.05 0.12
C ARG A 53 11.37 -4.20 -0.88
N ALA A 54 10.49 -5.19 -0.87
CA ALA A 54 10.63 -6.33 -1.77
C ALA A 54 10.30 -5.97 -3.23
N ALA A 55 9.36 -5.04 -3.44
CA ALA A 55 9.08 -4.49 -4.77
C ALA A 55 10.31 -3.73 -5.31
N GLN A 56 10.95 -2.90 -4.49
CA GLN A 56 12.19 -2.20 -4.85
C GLN A 56 13.30 -3.17 -5.28
N GLN A 57 13.47 -4.28 -4.56
CA GLN A 57 14.46 -5.29 -4.91
C GLN A 57 14.22 -5.92 -6.30
N ILE A 58 12.97 -6.04 -6.72
CA ILE A 58 12.60 -6.58 -8.04
C ILE A 58 12.75 -5.52 -9.13
N THR A 59 12.33 -4.28 -8.87
CA THR A 59 12.39 -3.20 -9.88
C THR A 59 13.80 -2.62 -10.05
N GLY A 60 14.68 -2.79 -9.06
CA GLY A 60 16.05 -2.29 -9.09
C GLY A 60 16.16 -0.76 -8.96
N ILE A 61 15.08 -0.08 -8.58
CA ILE A 61 15.10 1.38 -8.39
C ILE A 61 15.94 1.69 -7.15
N PRO A 62 17.02 2.49 -7.27
CA PRO A 62 17.91 2.74 -6.14
C PRO A 62 17.24 3.63 -5.09
N ALA A 63 17.60 3.43 -3.82
CA ALA A 63 17.28 4.32 -2.71
C ALA A 63 15.78 4.59 -2.46
N VAL A 64 14.87 3.68 -2.83
CA VAL A 64 13.42 3.78 -2.53
C VAL A 64 12.91 2.58 -1.70
N GLY A 65 11.63 2.61 -1.32
CA GLY A 65 10.94 1.47 -0.72
C GLY A 65 11.27 1.17 0.76
N GLN A 66 12.09 2.01 1.41
CA GLN A 66 12.41 1.90 2.83
C GLN A 66 12.56 3.28 3.47
N LEU A 67 12.14 3.41 4.73
CA LEU A 67 12.33 4.62 5.55
C LEU A 67 13.59 4.44 6.41
N ALA A 68 14.74 4.80 5.84
CA ALA A 68 16.03 4.70 6.51
C ALA A 68 17.00 5.78 5.99
N PRO A 69 18.04 6.16 6.76
CA PRO A 69 19.07 7.07 6.27
C PRO A 69 19.70 6.57 4.96
N GLY A 70 19.87 7.47 3.99
CA GLY A 70 20.39 7.15 2.66
C GLY A 70 19.33 6.77 1.61
N TYR A 71 18.06 6.69 1.99
CA TYR A 71 16.93 6.52 1.07
C TYR A 71 16.25 7.86 0.78
N HIS A 72 15.51 7.92 -0.32
CA HIS A 72 14.67 9.06 -0.69
C HIS A 72 13.61 9.30 0.40
N GLY A 73 13.27 10.56 0.62
CA GLY A 73 12.14 10.96 1.46
C GLY A 73 10.79 10.69 0.79
N ASP A 74 10.58 9.46 0.32
CA ASP A 74 9.37 9.00 -0.37
C ASP A 74 8.51 8.22 0.61
N PHE A 75 7.46 8.84 1.12
CA PHE A 75 6.56 8.23 2.10
C PHE A 75 5.15 8.81 2.06
N ILE A 76 4.24 8.10 2.71
CA ILE A 76 2.86 8.54 2.89
C ILE A 76 2.53 8.59 4.37
N VAL A 77 1.67 9.53 4.74
CA VAL A 77 1.02 9.60 6.05
C VAL A 77 -0.40 9.08 5.89
N LEU A 78 -0.78 8.13 6.74
CA LEU A 78 -2.11 7.51 6.71
C LEU A 78 -3.01 8.16 7.76
N ASP A 79 -4.32 8.19 7.48
CA ASP A 79 -5.32 8.70 8.43
C ASP A 79 -5.56 7.76 9.62
N GLN A 80 -5.13 6.51 9.50
CA GLN A 80 -5.28 5.44 10.48
C GLN A 80 -4.02 4.58 10.53
N ASP A 81 -3.75 3.98 11.69
CA ASP A 81 -2.69 2.98 11.81
C ASP A 81 -3.11 1.66 11.14
N ILE A 82 -2.49 1.35 10.02
CA ILE A 82 -2.74 0.12 9.25
C ILE A 82 -2.47 -1.17 10.05
N PHE A 83 -1.66 -1.11 11.11
CA PHE A 83 -1.35 -2.24 11.97
C PHE A 83 -2.42 -2.50 13.04
N GLU A 84 -3.25 -1.50 13.35
CA GLU A 84 -4.27 -1.59 14.41
C GLU A 84 -5.70 -1.71 13.87
N VAL A 85 -5.97 -1.29 12.63
CA VAL A 85 -7.31 -1.43 12.04
C VAL A 85 -7.71 -2.89 11.83
N GLU A 86 -9.02 -3.15 11.88
CA GLU A 86 -9.57 -4.43 11.44
C GLU A 86 -9.18 -4.72 9.98
N LYS A 87 -8.75 -5.95 9.71
CA LYS A 87 -8.23 -6.35 8.39
C LYS A 87 -9.24 -6.09 7.26
N GLU A 88 -10.52 -6.29 7.54
CA GLU A 88 -11.64 -6.05 6.63
C GLU A 88 -11.87 -4.56 6.30
N LYS A 89 -11.29 -3.65 7.07
CA LYS A 89 -11.41 -2.19 6.90
C LYS A 89 -10.17 -1.53 6.30
N ILE A 90 -9.11 -2.29 6.00
CA ILE A 90 -7.86 -1.74 5.43
C ILE A 90 -8.13 -0.95 4.14
N HIS A 91 -9.03 -1.41 3.27
CA HIS A 91 -9.41 -0.70 2.04
C HIS A 91 -9.98 0.72 2.26
N GLN A 92 -10.41 1.04 3.48
CA GLN A 92 -11.00 2.34 3.86
C GLN A 92 -9.94 3.34 4.32
N ILE A 93 -8.71 2.90 4.57
CA ILE A 93 -7.59 3.78 4.90
C ILE A 93 -7.38 4.77 3.75
N ARG A 94 -7.07 6.00 4.12
CA ARG A 94 -6.78 7.07 3.17
C ARG A 94 -5.41 7.65 3.45
N VAL A 95 -4.76 8.10 2.38
CA VAL A 95 -3.53 8.89 2.46
C VAL A 95 -3.90 10.32 2.84
N GLU A 96 -3.35 10.83 3.94
CA GLU A 96 -3.44 12.24 4.33
C GLU A 96 -2.43 13.08 3.58
N GLU A 97 -1.18 12.60 3.49
CA GLU A 97 -0.08 13.33 2.89
C GLU A 97 0.82 12.37 2.09
N THR A 98 1.37 12.87 0.99
CA THR A 98 2.42 12.17 0.22
C THR A 98 3.63 13.05 0.09
N TYR A 99 4.79 12.47 0.38
CA TYR A 99 6.09 13.10 0.23
C TYR A 99 6.88 12.39 -0.85
N MET A 100 7.55 13.15 -1.71
CA MET A 100 8.48 12.67 -2.72
C MET A 100 9.77 13.48 -2.61
N GLY A 101 10.91 12.80 -2.43
CA GLY A 101 12.21 13.44 -2.23
C GLY A 101 12.25 14.37 -1.02
N GLY A 102 11.39 14.15 -0.02
CA GLY A 102 11.23 15.01 1.15
C GLY A 102 10.34 16.24 0.94
N LEU A 103 9.76 16.43 -0.25
CA LEU A 103 8.80 17.49 -0.53
C LEU A 103 7.37 16.95 -0.45
N GLN A 104 6.48 17.66 0.24
CA GLN A 104 5.06 17.33 0.25
C GLN A 104 4.47 17.63 -1.14
N VAL A 105 3.94 16.61 -1.80
CA VAL A 105 3.35 16.71 -3.16
C VAL A 105 1.83 16.54 -3.16
N TYR A 106 1.28 15.99 -2.08
CA TYR A 106 -0.16 15.81 -1.89
C TYR A 106 -0.52 16.04 -0.43
N GLN A 107 -1.67 16.68 -0.22
CA GLN A 107 -2.34 16.76 1.08
C GLN A 107 -3.84 16.68 0.86
N ARG A 108 -4.51 15.81 1.62
CA ARG A 108 -5.93 15.58 1.49
C ARG A 108 -6.70 16.86 1.87
N GLY A 109 -7.59 17.29 0.98
CA GLY A 109 -8.42 18.48 1.20
C GLY A 109 -7.69 19.82 1.03
N VAL A 110 -6.43 19.83 0.58
CA VAL A 110 -5.65 21.05 0.33
C VAL A 110 -4.99 20.99 -1.04
N GLU A 111 -5.02 22.10 -1.78
CA GLU A 111 -4.28 22.22 -3.02
C GLU A 111 -2.80 22.49 -2.72
N VAL A 112 -1.93 21.52 -2.97
CA VAL A 112 -0.49 21.67 -2.76
C VAL A 112 0.07 22.56 -3.86
N LYS A 113 0.60 23.73 -3.48
CA LYS A 113 1.30 24.64 -4.41
C LYS A 113 2.58 23.95 -4.89
N LYS A 114 2.63 23.64 -6.19
CA LYS A 114 3.82 23.15 -6.89
C LYS A 114 4.91 24.19 -6.96
#